data_AF-A0A372R8F7-F1
#
_entry.id   AF-A0A372R8F7-F1
#
_cell.length_a   1.000
_cell.length_b   1.000
_cell.length_c   1.000
_cell.angle_alpha   90.00
_cell.angle_beta   90.00
_cell.angle_gamma   90.00
#
_symmetry.space_group_name_H-M   'P 1'
#
loop_
_entity.id
_entity.type
_entity.pdbx_description
1 polymer ?
#
loop_
_entity_poly.entity_id
_entity_poly.type
_entity_poly.pdbx_seq_one_letter_code
_entity_poly.pdbx_strand_id
1 'polypeptide(L)'
;MPQYTIFVIEHGDQPAFNWPSCCPIIYHDIEAEFTDERAKKLLRRSYFLCKLYIAMLVVHSCADIAIAALAMNVANILAELLGSLIYLTLMPFGDFFGRHLSLYVAFKHNSESSFRYYFIGEAIIIIFGLGIGIGFIFSGLRLINIFKIRLVRLYFPGILIILFILLAFVQTILHIILTIQVYRNFKSRNFTLFPRRNTGAPNTANTANVFTTTRGRRIN
;
A
#
# COMPACT_ATOMS: atom_id res chain seq x y z
N MET A 1 7.27 9.15 40.13
CA MET A 1 6.42 8.36 39.21
C MET A 1 5.90 9.31 38.14
N PRO A 2 6.12 9.06 36.84
CA PRO A 2 5.64 9.96 35.79
C PRO A 2 4.11 9.83 35.66
N GLN A 3 3.40 10.96 35.82
CA GLN A 3 1.97 11.08 35.55
C GLN A 3 1.75 11.16 34.03
N TYR A 4 1.09 10.15 33.47
CA TYR A 4 0.55 10.22 32.12
C TYR A 4 -0.78 10.95 32.16
N THR A 5 -0.91 12.02 31.38
CA THR A 5 -2.18 12.71 31.16
C THR A 5 -2.90 12.00 30.03
N ILE A 6 -4.00 11.31 30.34
CA ILE A 6 -4.88 10.71 29.33
C ILE A 6 -5.77 11.82 28.79
N PHE A 7 -5.51 12.27 27.56
CA PHE A 7 -6.42 13.16 26.86
C PHE A 7 -7.59 12.32 26.31
N VAL A 8 -8.72 12.34 27.01
CA VAL A 8 -9.99 11.83 26.47
C VAL A 8 -10.54 12.93 25.56
N ILE A 9 -10.43 12.74 24.25
CA ILE A 9 -11.05 13.65 23.28
C ILE A 9 -12.52 13.22 23.16
N GLU A 10 -13.41 13.89 23.88
CA GLU A 10 -14.86 13.78 23.65
C GLU A 10 -15.18 14.26 22.23
N HIS A 11 -15.37 13.32 21.32
CA HIS A 11 -16.04 13.60 20.05
C HIS A 11 -17.54 13.57 20.36
N GLY A 12 -18.17 14.75 20.37
CA GLY A 12 -19.63 14.84 20.40
C GLY A 12 -20.22 14.01 19.26
N ASP A 13 -21.42 13.47 19.49
CA ASP A 13 -22.21 12.50 18.71
C ASP A 13 -22.27 12.73 17.18
N GLN A 14 -21.13 12.66 16.50
CA GLN A 14 -21.08 12.53 15.05
C GLN A 14 -21.00 11.04 14.75
N PRO A 15 -21.99 10.46 14.04
CA PRO A 15 -21.85 9.09 13.58
C PRO A 15 -20.57 9.01 12.77
N ALA A 16 -19.68 8.08 13.14
CA ALA A 16 -18.41 7.85 12.46
C ALA A 16 -18.68 7.55 10.98
N PHE A 17 -18.64 8.60 10.16
CA PHE A 17 -18.86 8.51 8.72
C PHE A 17 -17.56 7.98 8.12
N ASN A 18 -17.33 6.67 8.31
CA ASN A 18 -16.16 5.99 7.77
C ASN A 18 -16.27 5.99 6.26
N TRP A 19 -15.59 6.94 5.61
CA TRP A 19 -15.53 7.02 4.17
C TRP A 19 -14.20 6.42 3.69
N PRO A 20 -14.20 5.26 3.01
CA PRO A 20 -15.37 4.51 2.52
C PRO A 20 -15.87 3.39 3.45
N SER A 21 -17.18 3.08 3.36
CA SER A 21 -17.93 2.17 4.26
C SER A 21 -17.46 0.71 4.32
N CYS A 22 -16.50 0.28 3.49
CA CYS A 22 -16.13 -1.13 3.39
C CYS A 22 -14.98 -1.59 4.31
N CYS A 23 -14.34 -0.69 5.05
CA CYS A 23 -13.36 -1.05 6.09
C CYS A 23 -13.61 -0.23 7.38
N PRO A 24 -14.56 -0.63 8.25
CA PRO A 24 -14.85 0.08 9.50
C PRO A 24 -13.78 -0.08 10.60
N ILE A 25 -12.65 -0.72 10.29
CA ILE A 25 -11.60 -1.04 11.29
C ILE A 25 -10.79 0.20 11.67
N ILE A 26 -10.68 1.22 10.80
CA ILE A 26 -9.96 2.46 11.07
C ILE A 26 -10.82 3.63 10.57
N TYR A 27 -11.09 4.60 11.44
CA TYR A 27 -11.73 5.85 11.03
C TYR A 27 -10.88 6.53 9.95
N HIS A 28 -11.50 6.79 8.81
CA HIS A 28 -10.95 7.54 7.70
C HIS A 28 -12.07 8.42 7.16
N ASP A 29 -11.91 9.73 7.31
CA ASP A 29 -12.70 10.69 6.56
C ASP A 29 -11.74 11.59 5.78
N ILE A 30 -11.50 11.21 4.52
CA ILE A 30 -10.62 11.97 3.62
C ILE A 30 -11.17 13.39 3.39
N GLU A 31 -12.48 13.59 3.47
CA GLU A 31 -13.10 14.89 3.22
C GLU A 31 -12.98 15.83 4.41
N ALA A 32 -13.20 15.30 5.61
CA ALA A 32 -13.09 16.09 6.84
C ALA A 32 -11.64 16.33 7.27
N GLU A 33 -10.72 15.38 7.04
CA GLU A 33 -9.36 15.46 7.57
C GLU A 33 -8.36 16.21 6.68
N PHE A 34 -8.65 16.40 5.39
CA PHE A 34 -7.74 17.05 4.46
C PHE A 34 -8.37 18.29 3.85
N THR A 35 -7.60 19.38 3.75
CA THR A 35 -8.01 20.60 3.02
C THR A 35 -7.44 20.64 1.60
N ASP A 36 -6.32 19.96 1.34
CA ASP A 36 -5.69 19.90 0.03
C ASP A 36 -6.43 18.94 -0.92
N GLU A 37 -7.14 19.50 -1.90
CA GLU A 37 -7.86 18.75 -2.93
C GLU A 37 -6.97 17.79 -3.74
N ARG A 38 -5.68 18.12 -3.90
CA ARG A 38 -4.74 17.22 -4.57
C ARG A 38 -4.46 16.00 -3.71
N ALA A 39 -4.24 16.18 -2.41
CA ALA A 39 -4.06 15.07 -1.47
C ALA A 39 -5.31 14.19 -1.41
N LYS A 40 -6.51 14.79 -1.28
CA LYS A 40 -7.78 14.07 -1.33
C LYS A 40 -7.89 13.20 -2.58
N LYS A 41 -7.69 13.78 -3.76
CA LYS A 41 -7.77 13.06 -5.04
C LYS A 41 -6.83 11.85 -5.10
N LEU A 42 -5.61 11.98 -4.57
CA LEU A 42 -4.64 10.88 -4.52
C LEU A 42 -5.06 9.80 -3.52
N LEU A 43 -5.57 10.18 -2.35
CA LEU A 43 -6.07 9.24 -1.35
C LEU A 43 -7.30 8.47 -1.83
N ARG A 44 -8.26 9.15 -2.48
CA ARG A 44 -9.44 8.50 -3.09
C ARG A 44 -9.02 7.47 -4.15
N ARG A 45 -8.04 7.82 -5.01
CA ARG A 45 -7.49 6.91 -6.02
C ARG A 45 -6.78 5.72 -5.38
N SER A 46 -5.97 5.97 -4.35
CA SER A 46 -5.29 4.94 -3.58
C SER A 46 -6.27 3.94 -2.96
N TYR A 47 -7.38 4.43 -2.41
CA TYR A 47 -8.42 3.57 -1.84
C TYR A 47 -9.20 2.81 -2.91
N PHE A 48 -9.52 3.46 -4.03
CA PHE A 48 -10.13 2.79 -5.18
C PHE A 48 -9.27 1.61 -5.66
N LEU A 49 -7.94 1.75 -5.66
CA LEU A 49 -7.04 0.64 -5.97
C LEU A 49 -7.09 -0.49 -4.95
N CYS A 50 -7.30 -0.22 -3.65
CA CYS A 50 -7.54 -1.29 -2.67
C CYS A 50 -8.80 -2.10 -3.03
N LYS A 51 -9.91 -1.42 -3.38
CA LYS A 51 -11.14 -2.12 -3.79
C LYS A 51 -10.93 -2.93 -5.06
N LEU A 52 -10.26 -2.34 -6.04
CA LEU A 52 -9.96 -3.02 -7.30
C LEU A 52 -9.09 -4.26 -7.05
N TYR A 53 -8.13 -4.16 -6.12
CA TYR A 53 -7.30 -5.29 -5.71
C TYR A 53 -8.13 -6.45 -5.13
N ILE A 54 -9.05 -6.15 -4.22
CA ILE A 54 -9.96 -7.14 -3.65
C ILE A 54 -10.80 -7.79 -4.75
N ALA A 55 -11.37 -6.99 -5.66
CA ALA A 55 -12.16 -7.52 -6.77
C ALA A 55 -11.31 -8.44 -7.68
N MET A 56 -10.07 -8.06 -7.98
CA MET A 56 -9.13 -8.86 -8.75
C MET A 56 -8.83 -10.21 -8.05
N LEU A 57 -8.61 -10.20 -6.73
CA LEU A 57 -8.36 -11.42 -5.95
C LEU A 57 -9.60 -12.32 -5.91
N VAL A 58 -10.81 -11.77 -5.82
CA VAL A 58 -12.06 -12.57 -5.89
C VAL A 58 -12.15 -13.28 -7.23
N VAL A 59 -11.89 -12.58 -8.34
CA VAL A 59 -11.89 -13.18 -9.68
C VAL A 59 -10.82 -14.27 -9.80
N HIS A 60 -9.62 -14.05 -9.24
CA HIS A 60 -8.57 -15.05 -9.18
C HIS A 60 -9.00 -16.31 -8.43
N SER A 61 -9.53 -16.16 -7.21
CA SER A 61 -10.02 -17.27 -6.40
C SER A 61 -11.14 -18.06 -7.10
N CYS A 62 -12.06 -17.37 -7.76
CA CYS A 62 -13.09 -18.03 -8.57
C CYS A 62 -12.49 -18.84 -9.73
N ALA A 63 -11.42 -18.34 -10.36
CA ALA A 63 -10.74 -19.05 -11.44
C ALA A 63 -10.09 -20.34 -10.92
N ASP A 64 -9.33 -20.28 -9.83
CA ASP A 64 -8.63 -21.43 -9.25
C ASP A 64 -9.59 -22.52 -8.79
N ILE A 65 -10.65 -22.13 -8.05
CA ILE A 65 -11.67 -23.06 -7.59
C ILE A 65 -12.38 -23.72 -8.78
N ALA A 66 -12.70 -22.96 -9.84
CA ALA A 66 -13.32 -23.51 -11.04
C ALA A 66 -12.40 -24.51 -11.77
N ILE A 67 -11.08 -24.24 -11.83
CA ILE A 67 -10.10 -25.16 -12.41
C ILE A 67 -10.00 -26.44 -11.58
N ALA A 68 -9.90 -26.33 -10.25
CA ALA A 68 -9.82 -27.48 -9.36
C ALA A 68 -11.10 -28.33 -9.39
N ALA A 69 -12.27 -27.68 -9.46
CA ALA A 69 -13.56 -28.37 -9.57
C ALA A 69 -13.63 -29.24 -10.84
N LEU A 70 -13.09 -28.75 -11.96
CA LEU A 70 -13.03 -29.51 -13.21
C LEU A 70 -12.08 -30.71 -13.15
N ALA A 71 -11.05 -30.65 -12.31
CA ALA A 71 -10.12 -31.75 -12.10
C ALA A 71 -10.72 -32.90 -11.25
N MET A 72 -11.91 -32.71 -10.65
CA MET A 72 -12.63 -33.70 -9.84
C MET A 72 -11.78 -34.30 -8.70
N ASN A 73 -10.82 -33.53 -8.19
CA ASN A 73 -9.95 -33.95 -7.10
C ASN A 73 -10.27 -33.13 -5.84
N VAL A 74 -10.87 -33.79 -4.85
CA VAL A 74 -11.31 -33.16 -3.60
C VAL A 74 -10.15 -32.52 -2.84
N ALA A 75 -8.97 -33.15 -2.83
CA ALA A 75 -7.80 -32.60 -2.16
C ALA A 75 -7.33 -31.29 -2.82
N ASN A 76 -7.34 -31.23 -4.16
CA ASN A 76 -6.98 -30.02 -4.90
C ASN A 76 -8.02 -28.91 -4.67
N ILE A 77 -9.31 -29.24 -4.70
CA ILE A 77 -10.38 -28.26 -4.44
C ILE A 77 -10.22 -27.66 -3.04
N LEU A 78 -9.95 -28.49 -2.03
CA LEU A 78 -9.75 -28.02 -0.66
C LEU A 78 -8.50 -27.14 -0.54
N ALA A 79 -7.39 -27.53 -1.20
CA ALA A 79 -6.17 -26.74 -1.23
C ALA A 79 -6.39 -25.36 -1.87
N GLU A 80 -7.07 -25.28 -3.02
CA GLU A 80 -7.36 -24.00 -3.69
C GLU A 80 -8.33 -23.13 -2.89
N LEU A 81 -9.29 -23.73 -2.18
CA LEU A 81 -10.23 -23.00 -1.34
C LEU A 81 -9.55 -22.40 -0.10
N LEU A 82 -8.68 -23.17 0.55
CA LEU A 82 -7.86 -22.68 1.66
C LEU A 82 -6.85 -21.62 1.19
N GLY A 83 -6.18 -21.87 0.07
CA GLY A 83 -5.27 -20.90 -0.55
C GLY A 83 -5.99 -19.59 -0.86
N SER A 84 -7.14 -19.66 -1.52
CA SER A 84 -8.00 -18.51 -1.82
C SER A 84 -8.43 -17.75 -0.57
N LEU A 85 -8.82 -18.44 0.50
CA LEU A 85 -9.19 -17.81 1.77
C LEU A 85 -8.02 -17.03 2.38
N ILE A 86 -6.83 -17.62 2.40
CA ILE A 86 -5.61 -16.96 2.91
C ILE A 86 -5.26 -15.75 2.04
N TYR A 87 -5.33 -15.88 0.71
CA TYR A 87 -5.04 -14.78 -0.21
C TYR A 87 -6.04 -13.63 -0.07
N LEU A 88 -7.34 -13.92 -0.03
CA LEU A 88 -8.41 -12.93 0.11
C LEU A 88 -8.42 -12.22 1.46
N THR A 89 -7.79 -12.80 2.48
CA THR A 89 -7.64 -12.14 3.78
C THR A 89 -6.30 -11.40 3.85
N LEU A 90 -5.19 -12.11 3.72
CA LEU A 90 -3.86 -11.55 3.99
C LEU A 90 -3.45 -10.46 2.98
N MET A 91 -3.72 -10.66 1.68
CA MET A 91 -3.24 -9.74 0.65
C MET A 91 -3.92 -8.37 0.71
N PRO A 92 -5.26 -8.26 0.87
CA PRO A 92 -5.91 -6.96 1.07
C PRO A 92 -5.41 -6.22 2.32
N PHE A 93 -5.16 -6.93 3.42
CA PHE A 93 -4.57 -6.32 4.61
C PHE A 93 -3.16 -5.78 4.32
N GLY A 94 -2.32 -6.57 3.64
CA GLY A 94 -0.98 -6.14 3.25
C GLY A 94 -1.00 -4.89 2.36
N ASP A 95 -1.87 -4.86 1.34
CA ASP A 95 -2.04 -3.70 0.46
C ASP A 95 -2.54 -2.47 1.23
N PHE A 96 -3.56 -2.65 2.07
CA PHE A 96 -4.14 -1.55 2.84
C PHE A 96 -3.13 -0.94 3.82
N PHE A 97 -2.48 -1.75 4.65
CA PHE A 97 -1.52 -1.26 5.64
C PHE A 97 -0.21 -0.80 5.02
N GLY A 98 0.34 -1.56 4.07
CA GLY A 98 1.62 -1.26 3.44
C GLY A 98 1.58 -0.02 2.56
N ARG A 99 0.48 0.19 1.84
CA ARG A 99 0.37 1.24 0.81
C ARG A 99 -0.65 2.32 1.16
N HIS A 100 -1.91 1.96 1.42
CA HIS A 100 -2.95 2.98 1.59
C HIS A 100 -2.76 3.78 2.88
N LEU A 101 -2.60 3.09 4.01
CA LEU A 101 -2.44 3.71 5.32
C LEU A 101 -1.12 4.49 5.41
N SER A 102 -0.03 3.96 4.86
CA SER A 102 1.25 4.68 4.81
C SER A 102 1.14 5.98 4.03
N LEU A 103 0.44 6.00 2.89
CA LEU A 103 0.16 7.21 2.12
C LEU A 103 -0.73 8.20 2.89
N TYR A 104 -1.75 7.69 3.57
CA TYR A 104 -2.64 8.48 4.41
C TYR A 104 -1.87 9.22 5.50
N VAL A 105 -1.10 8.47 6.29
CA VAL A 105 -0.25 9.00 7.36
C VAL A 105 0.77 9.99 6.79
N ALA A 106 1.31 9.72 5.60
CA ALA A 106 2.25 10.61 4.93
C ALA A 106 1.65 11.97 4.59
N PHE A 107 0.42 12.01 4.07
CA PHE A 107 -0.27 13.27 3.82
C PHE A 107 -0.71 13.95 5.11
N LYS A 108 -1.26 13.19 6.08
CA LYS A 108 -1.82 13.72 7.33
C LYS A 108 -0.76 14.40 8.20
N HIS A 109 0.38 13.74 8.36
CA HIS A 109 1.47 14.22 9.21
C HIS A 109 2.59 14.92 8.41
N ASN A 110 2.42 15.08 7.10
CA ASN A 110 3.47 15.59 6.21
C ASN A 110 4.83 14.88 6.43
N SER A 111 4.79 13.55 6.58
CA SER A 111 5.92 12.76 7.04
C SER A 111 6.70 12.14 5.88
N GLU A 112 7.96 12.50 5.76
CA GLU A 112 8.88 11.95 4.76
C GLU A 112 9.07 10.43 4.92
N SER A 113 9.19 9.92 6.15
CA SER A 113 9.37 8.49 6.40
C SER A 113 8.16 7.68 5.97
N SER A 114 6.95 8.19 6.22
CA SER A 114 5.70 7.56 5.79
C SER A 114 5.57 7.49 4.26
N PHE A 115 6.02 8.53 3.55
CA PHE A 115 6.12 8.46 2.08
C PHE A 115 7.11 7.37 1.62
N ARG A 116 8.24 7.18 2.31
CA ARG A 116 9.18 6.10 1.98
C ARG A 116 8.55 4.71 2.17
N TYR A 117 7.84 4.49 3.28
CA TYR A 117 7.10 3.24 3.50
C TYR A 117 6.06 2.99 2.39
N TYR A 118 5.34 4.04 1.98
CA TYR A 118 4.44 3.96 0.83
C TYR A 118 5.14 3.47 -0.43
N PHE A 119 6.29 4.06 -0.80
CA PHE A 119 7.01 3.65 -2.01
C PHE A 119 7.53 2.21 -1.93
N ILE A 120 7.91 1.73 -0.75
CA ILE A 120 8.30 0.32 -0.56
C ILE A 120 7.11 -0.61 -0.81
N GLY A 121 5.96 -0.33 -0.19
CA GLY A 121 4.74 -1.12 -0.39
C GLY A 121 4.29 -1.12 -1.85
N GLU A 122 4.30 0.05 -2.48
CA GLU A 122 3.96 0.23 -3.89
C GLU A 122 4.91 -0.52 -4.83
N ALA A 123 6.22 -0.52 -4.56
CA ALA A 123 7.21 -1.24 -5.34
C ALA A 123 6.96 -2.76 -5.30
N ILE A 124 6.61 -3.31 -4.13
CA ILE A 124 6.27 -4.74 -3.99
C ILE A 124 5.06 -5.09 -4.86
N ILE A 125 4.02 -4.25 -4.84
CA ILE A 125 2.79 -4.48 -5.64
C ILE A 125 3.09 -4.40 -7.14
N ILE A 126 3.88 -3.43 -7.58
CA ILE A 126 4.25 -3.29 -9.00
C ILE A 126 5.10 -4.49 -9.45
N ILE A 127 6.09 -4.92 -8.66
CA ILE A 127 6.90 -6.10 -8.97
C ILE A 127 6.03 -7.35 -9.06
N PHE A 128 5.08 -7.51 -8.14
CA PHE A 128 4.13 -8.62 -8.17
C PHE A 128 3.26 -8.60 -9.45
N GLY A 129 2.71 -7.44 -9.81
CA GLY A 129 1.94 -7.27 -11.04
C GLY A 129 2.74 -7.55 -12.31
N LEU A 130 3.99 -7.09 -12.37
CA LEU A 130 4.91 -7.41 -13.47
C LEU A 130 5.23 -8.91 -13.53
N GLY A 131 5.41 -9.57 -12.37
CA GLY A 131 5.62 -11.01 -12.27
C GLY A 131 4.46 -11.81 -12.86
N ILE A 132 3.22 -11.42 -12.58
CA ILE A 132 2.02 -12.01 -13.20
C ILE A 132 2.04 -11.81 -14.72
N GLY A 133 2.32 -10.59 -15.18
CA GLY A 133 2.39 -10.28 -16.61
C GLY A 133 3.44 -11.11 -17.36
N ILE A 134 4.64 -11.22 -16.79
CA ILE A 134 5.73 -12.05 -17.32
C ILE A 134 5.33 -13.53 -17.33
N GLY A 135 4.81 -14.04 -16.21
CA GLY A 135 4.35 -15.42 -16.10
C GLY A 135 3.31 -15.77 -17.14
N PHE A 136 2.40 -14.84 -17.45
CA PHE A 136 1.42 -15.00 -18.51
C PHE A 136 2.05 -14.99 -19.91
N ILE A 137 3.00 -14.10 -20.21
CA ILE A 137 3.65 -14.09 -21.53
C ILE A 137 4.33 -15.44 -21.82
N PHE A 138 5.02 -16.00 -20.82
CA PHE A 138 5.74 -17.27 -20.98
C PHE A 138 4.84 -18.52 -20.91
N SER A 139 3.78 -18.50 -20.09
CA SER A 139 2.90 -19.68 -19.88
C SER A 139 1.60 -19.63 -20.68
N GLY A 140 1.09 -18.43 -20.95
CA GLY A 140 -0.20 -18.15 -21.57
C GLY A 140 -0.30 -18.60 -23.03
N LEU A 141 0.81 -18.55 -23.77
CA LEU A 141 0.89 -19.08 -25.15
C LEU A 141 0.67 -20.60 -25.18
N ARG A 142 1.08 -21.34 -24.14
CA ARG A 142 0.81 -22.78 -24.01
C ARG A 142 -0.63 -23.04 -23.60
N LEU A 143 -1.21 -22.19 -22.75
CA LEU A 143 -2.61 -22.26 -22.33
C LEU A 143 -3.58 -22.09 -23.52
N ILE A 144 -3.33 -21.14 -24.42
CA ILE A 144 -4.17 -20.93 -25.62
C ILE A 144 -4.24 -22.20 -26.48
N ASN A 145 -3.13 -22.91 -26.64
CA ASN A 145 -3.09 -24.18 -27.37
C ASN A 145 -3.85 -25.32 -26.66
N ILE A 146 -3.87 -25.32 -25.32
CA ILE A 146 -4.64 -26.30 -24.52
C ILE A 146 -6.15 -25.99 -24.54
N PHE A 147 -6.53 -24.71 -24.48
CA PHE A 147 -7.92 -24.27 -24.62
C PHE A 147 -8.50 -24.70 -25.97
N LYS A 148 -7.72 -24.57 -27.05
CA LYS A 148 -8.15 -24.97 -28.40
C LYS A 148 -8.53 -26.46 -28.52
N ILE A 149 -7.96 -27.32 -27.68
CA ILE A 149 -8.15 -28.79 -27.72
C ILE A 149 -9.24 -29.26 -26.74
N ARG A 150 -9.50 -28.55 -25.63
CA ARG A 150 -10.46 -28.94 -24.57
C ARG A 150 -11.63 -27.95 -24.40
N LEU A 151 -12.01 -27.30 -25.50
CA LEU A 151 -12.79 -26.06 -25.57
C LEU A 151 -14.17 -26.10 -24.87
N VAL A 152 -14.83 -27.26 -24.78
CA VAL A 152 -16.21 -27.34 -24.24
C VAL A 152 -16.24 -27.32 -22.70
N ARG A 153 -15.21 -27.85 -22.03
CA ARG A 153 -15.24 -28.05 -20.56
C ARG A 153 -14.55 -26.93 -19.77
N LEU A 154 -13.75 -26.09 -20.44
CA LEU A 154 -12.88 -25.07 -19.82
C LEU A 154 -13.30 -23.62 -20.12
N TYR A 155 -14.48 -23.39 -20.71
CA TYR A 155 -14.90 -22.06 -21.13
C TYR A 155 -15.04 -21.08 -19.96
N PHE A 156 -15.71 -21.49 -18.88
CA PHE A 156 -15.92 -20.67 -17.70
C PHE A 156 -14.62 -20.27 -16.96
N PRO A 157 -13.73 -21.19 -16.54
CA PRO A 157 -12.47 -20.81 -15.91
C PRO A 157 -11.56 -20.03 -16.85
N GLY A 158 -11.58 -20.33 -18.16
CA GLY A 158 -10.83 -19.56 -19.15
C GLY A 158 -11.21 -18.08 -19.18
N ILE A 159 -12.52 -17.77 -19.14
CA ILE A 159 -13.00 -16.39 -19.07
C ILE A 159 -12.53 -15.70 -17.79
N LEU A 160 -12.61 -16.39 -16.65
CA LEU A 160 -12.17 -15.82 -15.36
C LEU A 160 -10.68 -15.51 -15.35
N ILE A 161 -9.84 -16.39 -15.93
CA ILE A 161 -8.40 -16.14 -16.06
C ILE A 161 -8.13 -14.91 -16.93
N ILE A 162 -8.79 -14.79 -18.09
CA ILE A 162 -8.63 -13.63 -18.99
C ILE A 162 -9.04 -12.34 -18.26
N LEU A 163 -10.17 -12.38 -17.54
CA LEU A 163 -10.65 -11.25 -16.75
C LEU A 163 -9.66 -10.88 -15.64
N PHE A 164 -9.14 -11.86 -14.91
CA PHE A 164 -8.12 -11.65 -13.88
C PHE A 164 -6.87 -10.98 -14.46
N ILE A 165 -6.34 -11.47 -15.58
CA ILE A 165 -5.16 -10.92 -16.22
C ILE A 165 -5.41 -9.46 -16.65
N LEU A 166 -6.56 -9.18 -17.26
CA LEU A 166 -6.93 -7.82 -17.65
C LEU A 166 -6.97 -6.89 -16.42
N LEU A 167 -7.61 -7.33 -15.34
CA LEU A 167 -7.66 -6.58 -14.09
C LEU A 167 -6.25 -6.35 -13.52
N ALA A 168 -5.38 -7.36 -13.52
CA ALA A 168 -4.00 -7.26 -13.04
C ALA A 168 -3.18 -6.24 -13.85
N PHE A 169 -3.31 -6.22 -15.18
CA PHE A 169 -2.65 -5.23 -16.03
C PHE A 169 -3.17 -3.82 -15.79
N VAL A 170 -4.49 -3.64 -15.80
CA VAL A 170 -5.12 -2.33 -15.53
C VAL A 170 -4.68 -1.82 -14.16
N GLN A 171 -4.72 -2.69 -13.16
CA GLN A 171 -4.31 -2.35 -11.80
C GLN A 171 -2.84 -1.92 -11.74
N THR A 172 -1.93 -2.69 -12.35
CA THR A 172 -0.49 -2.36 -12.38
C THR A 172 -0.24 -1.00 -13.03
N ILE A 173 -0.91 -0.69 -14.14
CA ILE A 173 -0.80 0.62 -14.81
C ILE A 173 -1.29 1.74 -13.90
N LEU A 174 -2.43 1.56 -13.23
CA LEU A 174 -2.97 2.58 -12.33
C LEU A 174 -2.07 2.81 -11.10
N HIS A 175 -1.43 1.76 -10.57
CA HIS A 175 -0.42 1.86 -9.51
C HIS A 175 0.79 2.68 -9.98
N ILE A 176 1.32 2.43 -11.18
CA ILE A 176 2.42 3.22 -11.76
C ILE A 176 2.00 4.70 -11.88
N ILE A 177 0.81 4.99 -12.39
CA ILE A 177 0.29 6.36 -12.54
C ILE A 177 0.17 7.05 -11.17
N LEU A 178 -0.37 6.36 -10.16
CA LEU A 178 -0.51 6.89 -8.81
C LEU A 178 0.88 7.19 -8.21
N THR A 179 1.82 6.26 -8.37
CA THR A 179 3.20 6.39 -7.90
C THR A 179 3.86 7.64 -8.48
N ILE A 180 3.72 7.87 -9.79
CA ILE A 180 4.28 9.06 -10.45
C ILE A 180 3.66 10.34 -9.86
N GLN A 181 2.35 10.35 -9.61
CA GLN A 181 1.67 11.53 -9.07
C GLN A 181 2.06 11.82 -7.62
N VAL A 182 2.19 10.77 -6.78
CA VAL A 182 2.67 10.87 -5.41
C VAL A 182 4.14 11.30 -5.39
N TYR A 183 4.99 10.72 -6.25
CA TYR A 183 6.39 11.09 -6.36
C TYR A 183 6.60 12.56 -6.75
N ARG A 184 5.78 13.09 -7.66
CA ARG A 184 5.78 14.53 -7.98
C ARG A 184 5.42 15.38 -6.76
N ASN A 185 4.45 14.96 -5.94
CA ASN A 185 4.09 15.67 -4.71
C ASN A 185 5.23 15.58 -3.67
N PHE A 186 5.78 14.39 -3.46
CA PHE A 186 6.93 14.13 -2.60
C PHE A 186 8.13 15.02 -2.94
N LYS A 187 8.48 15.14 -4.23
CA LYS A 187 9.56 16.01 -4.70
C LYS A 187 9.26 17.49 -4.52
N SER A 188 8.01 17.92 -4.72
CA SER A 188 7.64 19.33 -4.48
C SER A 188 7.81 19.77 -3.01
N ARG A 189 7.86 18.81 -2.08
CA ARG A 189 8.12 19.05 -0.65
C ARG A 189 9.60 18.95 -0.26
N ASN A 190 10.51 18.84 -1.23
CA ASN A 190 11.96 18.67 -1.03
C ASN A 190 12.37 17.40 -0.25
N PHE A 191 11.51 16.38 -0.23
CA PHE A 191 11.81 15.11 0.41
C PHE A 191 12.75 14.23 -0.42
N THR A 192 13.50 13.35 0.27
CA THR A 192 14.47 12.41 -0.31
C THR A 192 14.10 10.96 -0.02
N LEU A 193 14.21 10.09 -1.03
CA LEU A 193 13.85 8.67 -0.89
C LEU A 193 14.77 7.94 0.11
N PHE A 194 16.03 8.35 0.18
CA PHE A 194 17.01 7.79 1.10
C PHE A 194 17.23 8.74 2.28
N PRO A 195 17.39 8.21 3.51
CA PRO A 195 17.80 9.02 4.64
C PRO A 195 19.11 9.75 4.33
N ARG A 196 19.19 11.05 4.57
CA ARG A 196 20.48 11.73 4.55
C ARG A 196 21.32 11.16 5.68
N ARG A 197 22.52 10.68 5.36
CA ARG A 197 23.49 10.28 6.37
C ARG A 197 23.82 11.54 7.16
N ASN A 198 23.50 11.58 8.45
CA ASN A 198 24.04 12.59 9.35
C ASN A 198 25.55 12.38 9.39
N THR A 199 26.29 13.02 8.49
CA THR A 199 27.72 13.24 8.68
C THR A 199 27.82 14.25 9.81
N GLY A 200 27.71 13.77 11.04
CA GLY A 200 28.03 14.55 12.22
C GLY A 200 29.50 14.92 12.14
N ALA A 201 29.79 16.08 11.55
CA ALA A 201 30.93 16.84 12.02
C ALA A 201 30.60 17.17 13.48
N PRO A 202 31.39 16.74 14.47
CA PRO A 202 31.23 17.29 15.80
C PRO A 202 31.43 18.80 15.67
N ASN A 203 30.49 19.57 16.19
CA ASN A 203 30.66 21.01 16.36
C ASN A 203 31.80 21.24 17.37
N THR A 204 33.06 21.13 16.94
CA THR A 204 34.28 21.50 17.69
C THR A 204 34.52 23.00 17.68
N ALA A 205 33.46 23.82 17.66
CA ALA A 205 33.57 25.27 17.59
C ALA A 205 32.97 26.05 18.77
N ASN A 206 32.43 25.39 19.81
CA ASN A 206 31.83 26.10 20.96
C ASN A 206 32.43 25.78 22.34
N THR A 207 33.52 25.03 22.43
CA THR A 207 34.22 24.76 23.72
C THR A 207 35.52 25.54 23.92
N ALA A 208 35.78 26.58 23.13
CA ALA A 208 37.01 27.39 23.24
C ALA A 208 36.83 28.73 23.99
N ASN A 209 35.62 29.16 24.32
CA ASN A 209 35.37 30.52 24.83
C ASN A 209 34.92 30.64 26.30
N VAL A 210 35.02 29.58 27.12
CA VAL A 210 34.62 29.64 28.55
C VAL A 210 35.82 29.65 29.50
N PHE A 211 37.06 29.63 29.00
CA PHE A 211 38.27 29.55 29.84
C PHE A 211 39.29 30.66 29.60
N THR A 212 38.83 31.90 29.46
CA THR A 212 39.72 33.05 29.60
C THR A 212 38.92 34.25 30.08
N THR A 213 39.46 34.94 31.10
CA THR A 213 38.92 36.13 31.80
C THR A 213 37.97 35.77 32.94
N THR A 214 38.36 35.76 34.22
CA THR A 214 38.93 36.92 34.92
C THR A 214 39.70 36.47 36.17
N ARG A 215 41.02 36.65 36.15
CA ARG A 215 41.90 36.63 37.31
C ARG A 215 42.06 38.08 37.79
N GLY A 216 41.70 38.36 39.04
CA GLY A 216 42.34 39.39 39.85
C GLY A 216 41.61 40.73 40.02
N ARG A 217 41.05 40.94 41.21
CA ARG A 217 41.24 42.21 41.95
C ARG A 217 41.13 41.97 43.46
N ARG A 218 42.25 42.16 44.16
CA ARG A 218 42.37 42.40 45.62
C ARG A 218 41.84 43.81 45.95
N ILE A 219 41.86 44.12 47.25
CA ILE A 219 41.75 45.44 47.92
C ILE A 219 40.28 45.76 48.27
N ASN A 220 39.81 45.93 49.51
CA ASN A 220 40.37 46.08 50.86
C ASN A 220 39.58 45.22 51.85
#